data_AF-A0A7U9NA72-F1
#
_entry.id   AF-A0A7U9NA72-F1
#
_cell.length_a   1.000
_cell.length_b   1.000
_cell.length_c   1.000
_cell.angle_alpha   90.00
_cell.angle_beta   90.00
_cell.angle_gamma   90.00
#
_symmetry.space_group_name_H-M   'P 1'
#
loop_
_entity.id
_entity.type
_entity.pdbx_description
1 polymer ?
#
loop_
_entity_poly.entity_id
_entity_poly.type
_entity_poly.pdbx_seq_one_letter_code
_entity_poly.pdbx_strand_id
1 'polypeptide(L)'
;MDIRILLKSDFEKEDAYYVIECKRIDGTSDLNKKYVKEGVASFVTQKYSSYYGRNIMLGFVVKKIDMSANAKLIEGIQNADLNQHVHGNLRLVKSEGVTESYKCMYQIQSEGLELRHIFSDYSSVMQ
;
A
#
# COMPACT_ATOMS: atom_id res chain seq x y z
N MET A 1 -8.68 -0.21 -9.03
CA MET A 1 -8.01 -0.34 -10.33
C MET A 1 -6.58 -0.66 -9.99
N ASP A 2 -6.13 -1.86 -10.37
CA ASP A 2 -4.76 -2.33 -10.19
C ASP A 2 -3.97 -2.18 -11.50
N ILE A 3 -2.68 -1.88 -11.38
CA ILE A 3 -1.75 -1.82 -12.50
C ILE A 3 -0.77 -2.97 -12.34
N ARG A 4 -0.66 -3.83 -13.35
CA ARG A 4 0.36 -4.88 -13.42
C ARG A 4 1.54 -4.42 -14.25
N ILE A 5 2.74 -4.65 -13.73
CA ILE A 5 3.99 -4.36 -14.43
C ILE A 5 4.67 -5.70 -14.73
N LEU A 6 4.71 -6.03 -16.02
CA LEU A 6 5.37 -7.21 -16.57
C LEU A 6 6.74 -6.82 -17.10
N LEU A 7 7.77 -7.59 -16.72
CA LEU A 7 9.09 -7.43 -17.30
C LEU A 7 9.17 -8.19 -18.62
N LYS A 8 9.84 -7.61 -19.62
CA LYS A 8 10.02 -8.26 -20.94
C LYS A 8 10.66 -9.64 -20.82
N SER A 9 11.56 -9.83 -19.85
CA SER A 9 12.24 -11.09 -19.55
C SER A 9 11.33 -12.20 -19.05
N ASP A 10 10.18 -11.84 -18.47
CA ASP A 10 9.31 -12.75 -17.73
C ASP A 10 7.91 -12.81 -18.35
N PHE A 11 7.78 -12.42 -19.62
CA PHE A 11 6.48 -12.37 -20.31
C PHE A 11 5.80 -13.74 -20.40
N GLU A 12 6.58 -14.83 -20.39
CA GLU A 12 6.09 -16.21 -20.41
C GLU A 12 5.68 -16.73 -19.01
N LYS A 13 6.03 -16.01 -17.94
CA LYS A 13 5.74 -16.37 -16.55
C LYS A 13 4.53 -15.57 -16.07
N GLU A 14 3.36 -16.20 -16.09
CA GLU A 14 2.08 -15.53 -15.78
C GLU A 14 2.01 -14.93 -14.36
N ASP A 15 2.80 -15.45 -13.42
CA ASP A 15 2.88 -15.01 -12.03
C ASP A 15 3.98 -13.96 -11.78
N ALA A 16 4.90 -13.75 -12.72
CA ALA A 16 6.04 -12.87 -12.55
C ALA A 16 5.71 -11.40 -12.91
N TYR A 17 4.98 -10.74 -12.01
CA TYR A 17 4.65 -9.32 -12.15
C TYR A 17 4.71 -8.58 -10.82
N TYR A 18 4.86 -7.26 -10.92
CA TYR A 18 4.59 -6.34 -9.81
C TYR A 18 3.17 -5.81 -9.93
N VAL A 19 2.56 -5.49 -8.79
CA VAL A 19 1.26 -4.82 -8.70
C VAL A 19 1.39 -3.48 -8.02
N ILE A 20 0.71 -2.49 -8.60
CA ILE A 20 0.36 -1.23 -7.96
C ILE A 20 -1.14 -1.24 -7.73
N GLU A 21 -1.57 -1.33 -6.48
CA GLU A 21 -2.96 -1.08 -6.08
C GLU A 21 -3.08 0.35 -5.57
N CYS A 22 -4.24 0.98 -5.77
CA CYS A 22 -4.45 2.36 -5.33
C CYS A 22 -5.76 2.57 -4.55
N LYS A 23 -5.71 3.43 -3.53
CA LYS A 23 -6.87 3.86 -2.73
C LYS A 23 -6.79 5.35 -2.44
N ARG A 24 -7.96 5.97 -2.27
CA ARG A 24 -8.07 7.36 -1.80
C ARG A 24 -7.85 7.43 -0.29
N ILE A 25 -7.26 8.52 0.15
CA ILE A 25 -7.03 8.88 1.55
C ILE A 25 -7.50 10.31 1.73
N ASP A 26 -8.30 10.58 2.76
CA ASP A 26 -8.79 11.93 3.05
C ASP A 26 -8.69 12.30 4.54
N GLY A 27 -7.94 11.51 5.31
CA GLY A 27 -7.78 11.66 6.76
C GLY A 27 -8.88 10.98 7.60
N THR A 28 -9.97 10.54 6.98
CA THR A 28 -11.06 9.87 7.70
C THR A 28 -10.74 8.41 8.01
N SER A 29 -11.35 7.91 9.10
CA SER A 29 -11.23 6.50 9.46
C SER A 29 -11.77 5.57 8.37
N ASP A 30 -12.81 5.97 7.65
CA ASP A 30 -13.46 5.11 6.65
C ASP A 30 -12.55 4.85 5.45
N LEU A 31 -11.92 5.89 4.90
CA LEU A 31 -10.98 5.69 3.78
C LEU A 31 -9.68 5.02 4.22
N ASN A 32 -9.18 5.31 5.43
CA ASN A 32 -8.03 4.59 5.98
C ASN A 32 -8.34 3.10 6.20
N LYS A 33 -9.56 2.76 6.65
CA LYS A 33 -10.01 1.36 6.75
C LYS A 33 -10.09 0.69 5.38
N LYS A 34 -10.60 1.37 4.36
CA LYS A 34 -10.62 0.82 2.98
C LYS A 34 -9.20 0.63 2.43
N TYR A 35 -8.29 1.54 2.73
CA TYR A 35 -6.87 1.41 2.37
C TYR A 35 -6.28 0.09 2.89
N VAL A 36 -6.56 -0.24 4.16
CA VAL A 36 -6.10 -1.49 4.78
C VAL A 36 -6.89 -2.70 4.29
N LYS A 37 -8.22 -2.69 4.47
CA LYS A 37 -9.09 -3.86 4.30
C LYS A 37 -9.33 -4.27 2.85
N GLU A 38 -9.17 -3.35 1.92
CA GLU A 38 -9.32 -3.65 0.49
C GLU A 38 -7.99 -3.53 -0.26
N GLY A 39 -7.12 -2.60 0.14
CA GLY A 39 -5.80 -2.40 -0.49
C GLY A 39 -4.77 -3.39 0.02
N VAL A 40 -4.26 -3.15 1.25
CA VAL A 40 -3.22 -3.99 1.87
C VAL A 40 -3.66 -5.45 1.95
N ALA A 41 -4.91 -5.70 2.35
CA ALA A 41 -5.49 -7.04 2.43
C ALA A 41 -5.35 -7.82 1.11
N SER A 42 -5.54 -7.18 -0.04
CA SER A 42 -5.44 -7.85 -1.34
C SER A 42 -4.04 -8.43 -1.60
N PHE A 43 -2.99 -7.83 -1.07
CA PHE A 43 -1.64 -8.38 -1.18
C PHE A 43 -1.43 -9.55 -0.22
N VAL A 44 -1.83 -9.39 1.04
CA VAL A 44 -1.51 -10.38 2.07
C VAL A 44 -2.40 -11.61 2.03
N THR A 45 -3.59 -11.50 1.43
CA THR A 45 -4.45 -12.65 1.09
C THR A 45 -4.11 -13.26 -0.27
N GLN A 46 -3.03 -12.80 -0.91
CA GLN A 46 -2.50 -13.32 -2.17
C GLN A 46 -3.52 -13.28 -3.33
N LYS A 47 -4.37 -12.24 -3.36
CA LYS A 47 -5.16 -11.92 -4.57
C LYS A 47 -4.24 -11.59 -5.75
N TYR A 48 -3.05 -11.06 -5.45
CA TYR A 48 -1.99 -10.77 -6.40
C TYR A 48 -0.83 -11.73 -6.20
N SER A 49 -0.12 -12.05 -7.29
CA SER A 49 1.17 -12.71 -7.20
C SER A 49 2.15 -11.87 -6.39
N SER A 50 3.00 -12.57 -5.64
CA SER A 50 4.12 -11.99 -4.91
C SER A 50 5.46 -12.58 -5.40
N TYR A 51 5.54 -12.97 -6.68
CA TYR A 51 6.71 -13.63 -7.28
C TYR A 51 8.06 -12.93 -6.97
N TYR A 52 8.08 -11.59 -7.02
CA TYR A 52 9.29 -10.81 -6.69
C TYR A 52 9.37 -10.36 -5.23
N GLY A 53 8.44 -10.80 -4.37
CA GLY A 53 8.35 -10.43 -2.95
C GLY A 53 8.16 -8.93 -2.70
N ARG A 54 7.78 -8.16 -3.72
CA ARG A 54 7.71 -6.69 -3.68
C ARG A 54 6.54 -6.17 -4.49
N ASN A 55 5.79 -5.23 -3.93
CA ASN A 55 4.67 -4.57 -4.58
C ASN A 55 4.52 -3.11 -4.12
N ILE A 56 3.59 -2.35 -4.70
CA ILE A 56 3.32 -0.96 -4.35
C ILE A 56 1.85 -0.77 -3.97
N MET A 57 1.63 -0.01 -2.90
CA MET A 57 0.33 0.52 -2.52
C MET A 57 0.36 2.05 -2.61
N LEU A 58 -0.42 2.62 -3.53
CA LEU A 58 -0.49 4.05 -3.78
C LEU A 58 -1.69 4.67 -3.05
N GLY A 59 -1.42 5.56 -2.12
CA GLY A 59 -2.41 6.37 -1.40
C GLY A 59 -2.56 7.74 -2.04
N PHE A 60 -3.67 7.96 -2.74
CA PHE A 60 -4.03 9.28 -3.27
C PHE A 60 -4.64 10.12 -2.16
N VAL A 61 -3.88 11.08 -1.64
CA VAL A 61 -4.34 11.99 -0.60
C VAL A 61 -5.15 13.10 -1.27
N VAL A 62 -6.48 13.04 -1.11
CA VAL A 62 -7.45 13.90 -1.83
C VAL A 62 -7.93 15.09 -1.00
N LYS A 63 -7.54 15.18 0.27
CA LYS A 63 -7.78 16.34 1.13
C LYS A 63 -6.48 16.74 1.81
N LYS A 64 -6.33 18.03 2.11
CA LYS A 64 -5.13 18.52 2.80
C LYS A 64 -5.11 17.97 4.22
N ILE A 65 -4.17 17.08 4.49
CA ILE A 65 -3.96 16.42 5.79
C ILE A 65 -2.46 16.30 6.08
N ASP A 66 -2.11 16.03 7.32
CA ASP A 66 -0.77 15.57 7.69
C ASP A 66 -0.62 14.09 7.30
N MET A 67 0.18 13.82 6.26
CA MET A 67 0.38 12.47 5.73
C MET A 67 1.14 11.57 6.73
N SER A 68 2.10 12.12 7.46
CA SER A 68 2.87 11.40 8.47
C SER A 68 2.01 10.99 9.66
N ALA A 69 1.16 11.90 10.14
CA ALA A 69 0.17 11.58 11.17
C ALA A 69 -0.84 10.55 10.67
N ASN A 70 -1.33 10.69 9.43
CA ASN A 70 -2.28 9.73 8.86
C ASN A 70 -1.67 8.34 8.64
N ALA A 71 -0.38 8.26 8.31
CA ALA A 71 0.36 6.99 8.23
C ALA A 71 0.27 6.23 9.57
N LYS A 72 0.40 6.93 10.70
CA LYS A 72 0.25 6.33 12.03
C LYS A 72 -1.17 5.86 12.32
N LEU A 73 -2.18 6.56 11.81
CA LEU A 73 -3.57 6.09 11.90
C LEU A 73 -3.80 4.80 11.10
N ILE A 74 -3.25 4.73 9.87
CA ILE A 74 -3.30 3.52 9.04
C ILE A 74 -2.56 2.36 9.73
N GLU A 75 -1.38 2.61 10.29
CA GLU A 75 -0.62 1.63 11.08
C GLU A 75 -1.43 1.11 12.28
N GLY A 76 -2.13 1.99 13.00
CA GLY A 76 -3.04 1.61 14.07
C GLY A 76 -4.20 0.72 13.60
N ILE A 77 -4.80 1.02 12.45
CA ILE A 77 -5.88 0.20 11.86
C ILE A 77 -5.36 -1.18 11.46
N GLN A 78 -4.18 -1.25 10.84
CA GLN A 78 -3.54 -2.52 10.48
C GLN A 78 -3.35 -3.42 11.69
N ASN A 79 -2.73 -2.88 12.75
CA ASN A 79 -2.35 -3.67 13.93
C ASN A 79 -3.53 -3.96 14.87
N ALA A 80 -4.68 -3.32 14.65
CA ALA A 80 -5.93 -3.63 15.33
C ALA A 80 -6.82 -4.62 14.54
N ASP A 81 -6.46 -4.97 13.30
CA ASP A 81 -7.25 -5.89 12.49
C ASP A 81 -7.14 -7.33 13.03
N LEU A 82 -8.21 -8.11 12.87
CA LEU A 82 -8.25 -9.52 13.28
C LEU A 82 -7.35 -10.39 12.38
N ASN A 83 -7.15 -9.98 11.12
CA ASN A 83 -6.22 -10.63 10.21
C ASN A 83 -4.78 -10.19 10.52
N GLN A 84 -4.04 -11.03 11.25
CA GLN A 84 -2.64 -10.74 11.62
C GLN A 84 -1.71 -10.56 10.41
N HIS A 85 -2.08 -11.06 9.23
CA HIS A 85 -1.28 -10.87 8.01
C HIS A 85 -1.23 -9.42 7.54
N VAL A 86 -2.21 -8.57 7.90
CA VAL A 86 -2.15 -7.12 7.61
C VAL A 86 -1.37 -6.33 8.67
N HIS A 87 -0.89 -6.98 9.74
CA HIS A 87 -0.10 -6.30 10.76
C HIS A 87 1.26 -5.88 10.20
N GLY A 88 1.73 -4.71 10.58
CA GLY A 88 2.95 -4.15 10.05
C GLY A 88 3.20 -2.72 10.50
N ASN A 89 4.45 -2.30 10.38
CA ASN A 89 4.89 -0.95 10.74
C ASN A 89 5.31 -0.18 9.50
N LEU A 90 4.70 0.98 9.28
CA LEU A 90 5.05 1.88 8.19
C LEU A 90 6.32 2.65 8.59
N ARG A 91 7.45 2.26 7.98
CA ARG A 91 8.73 2.94 8.17
C ARG A 91 8.94 3.95 7.06
N LEU A 92 9.01 5.23 7.40
CA LEU A 92 9.30 6.29 6.43
C LEU A 92 10.67 6.04 5.77
N VAL A 93 10.69 6.03 4.44
CA VAL A 93 11.89 5.87 3.62
C VAL A 93 12.32 7.21 3.04
N LYS A 94 11.36 7.99 2.54
CA LYS A 94 11.62 9.28 1.88
C LYS A 94 10.40 10.18 2.02
N SER A 95 10.63 11.47 2.24
CA SER A 95 9.64 12.53 2.04
C SER A 95 10.22 13.52 1.03
N GLU A 96 9.52 13.76 -0.07
CA GLU A 96 9.98 14.60 -1.17
C GLU A 96 8.78 15.25 -1.89
N GLY A 97 8.79 16.59 -1.97
CA GLY A 97 7.74 17.34 -2.62
C GLY A 97 6.37 17.06 -2.02
N VAL A 98 5.45 16.56 -2.84
CA VAL A 98 4.08 16.21 -2.44
C VAL A 98 3.93 14.75 -2.01
N THR A 99 5.04 14.02 -1.82
CA THR A 99 5.01 12.57 -1.62
C THR A 99 5.77 12.14 -0.37
N GLU A 100 5.19 11.18 0.36
CA GLU A 100 5.87 10.40 1.40
C GLU A 100 5.86 8.92 1.02
N SER A 101 7.03 8.27 1.09
CA SER A 101 7.17 6.85 0.82
C SER A 101 7.55 6.10 2.08
N TYR A 102 6.84 5.02 2.35
CA TYR A 102 7.04 4.11 3.46
C TYR A 102 7.32 2.70 2.97
N LYS A 103 8.05 1.95 3.77
CA LYS A 103 8.24 0.51 3.61
C LYS A 103 7.54 -0.22 4.75
N CYS A 104 6.84 -1.29 4.42
CA CYS A 104 6.27 -2.24 5.38
C CYS A 104 6.62 -3.67 4.96
N MET A 105 6.93 -4.52 5.94
CA MET A 105 7.13 -5.96 5.72
C MET A 105 5.92 -6.70 6.27
N TYR A 106 5.24 -7.46 5.42
CA TYR A 106 4.13 -8.32 5.78
C TYR A 106 4.55 -9.78 5.72
N GLN A 107 3.88 -10.63 6.49
CA GLN A 107 4.07 -12.08 6.44
C GLN A 107 2.94 -12.69 5.63
N ILE A 108 3.30 -13.34 4.52
CA ILE A 108 2.37 -14.06 3.64
C ILE A 108 2.74 -15.55 3.64
N GLN A 109 1.88 -16.40 4.20
CA GLN A 109 2.19 -17.83 4.38
C GLN A 109 3.59 -18.05 5.03
N SER A 110 4.54 -18.65 4.30
CA SER A 110 5.92 -18.91 4.72
C SER A 110 6.95 -17.88 4.22
N GLU A 111 6.51 -16.81 3.56
CA GLU A 111 7.38 -15.80 2.92
C GLU A 111 7.07 -14.38 3.39
N GLY A 112 8.06 -13.50 3.22
CA GLY A 112 7.90 -12.07 3.48
C GLY A 112 7.54 -11.30 2.22
N LEU A 113 6.58 -10.39 2.33
CA LEU A 113 6.26 -9.41 1.29
C LEU A 113 6.68 -8.01 1.73
N GLU A 114 7.51 -7.34 0.94
CA GLU A 114 7.72 -5.90 1.07
C GLU A 114 6.65 -5.14 0.28
N LEU A 115 5.86 -4.32 0.96
CA LEU A 115 4.97 -3.37 0.29
C LEU A 115 5.56 -1.97 0.45
N ARG A 116 5.74 -1.27 -0.67
CA ARG A 116 6.06 0.16 -0.66
C ARG A 116 4.77 0.96 -0.67
N HIS A 117 4.54 1.73 0.37
CA HIS A 117 3.40 2.64 0.45
C HIS A 117 3.87 4.01 -0.04
N ILE A 118 3.17 4.58 -1.01
CA ILE A 118 3.48 5.91 -1.53
C ILE A 118 2.24 6.76 -1.30
N PHE A 119 2.32 7.74 -0.42
CA PHE A 119 1.26 8.72 -0.19
C PHE A 119 1.60 9.97 -0.99
N SER A 120 0.70 10.36 -1.88
CA SER A 120 0.90 11.53 -2.74
C SER A 120 -0.25 12.50 -2.55
N ASP A 121 0.07 13.75 -2.22
CA ASP A 121 -0.86 14.85 -2.01
C ASP A 121 -1.35 15.42 -3.35
N TYR A 122 -2.62 15.12 -3.65
CA TYR A 122 -3.36 15.63 -4.80
C TYR A 122 -4.50 16.56 -4.37
N SER A 123 -4.53 16.99 -3.11
CA SER A 123 -5.61 17.82 -2.57
C SER A 123 -5.76 19.17 -3.29
N SER A 124 -4.69 19.68 -3.92
CA SER A 124 -4.74 20.93 -4.69
C SER A 124 -5.44 20.79 -6.05
N VAL A 125 -5.59 19.57 -6.57
CA VAL A 125 -6.17 19.29 -7.91
C VAL A 125 -7.59 18.73 -7.79
N MET A 126 -7.93 18.17 -6.63
CA MET A 126 -9.27 17.67 -6.29
C MET A 126 -10.08 18.80 -5.66
N GLN A 127 -10.75 19.61 -6.50
CA GLN A 127 -11.72 20.62 -6.06
C GLN A 127 -13.05 19.96 -5.65
#